data_AF-A0A9D9MD07-F1
#
_entry.id   AF-A0A9D9MD07-F1
#
_cell.length_a   1.000
_cell.length_b   1.000
_cell.length_c   1.000
_cell.angle_alpha   90.00
_cell.angle_beta   90.00
_cell.angle_gamma   90.00
#
_symmetry.space_group_name_H-M   'P 1'
#
loop_
_entity.id
_entity.type
_entity.pdbx_description
1 polymer ?
#
loop_
_entity_poly.entity_id
_entity_poly.type
_entity_poly.pdbx_seq_one_letter_code
_entity_poly.pdbx_strand_id
1 'polypeptide(L)'
;MPSQISGNSFLSEYNSFYRPFFQILYGHPSVPIVLYFSGLWYEWLADEHPEVLTLISEMMKRNRQVELLGGAYYEPYLPLLQTTDRIGQIDSLTTAIRQRFLKRPKGCLIDSTSWDNSLISCLKSCGMDYVFLDKSALFFPVGYHVPDFHVSMTEDQGKIITIFPLAAKLLEKGREMTPEDFVQKLVQIKGKDPVVSLFFDSKSIKSLDLVWLDEFFKLITANKSIELISPSQYLKGEPEIEREYFQSRNIFKKVLLKSEELDNLYAKMIYVQTLANSIRGDKYKKKSALEELWKGQGYFSAFTCSASRKAYSSFITSEKLARSQESFISSLVKSDFKLKGYKQYLYQGDTCNAYIQRAGGMIFEFDNIPTAWNYTSYCPDNPYPGLFRDGMFDTSQCRGDIETLTKGNFEDFSSIVYDVDDYDRENKKLVLSFRHKTAAGPIRIIKTYRFFN
;
A
#
# COMPACT_ATOMS: atom_id res chain seq x y z
N MET A 1 -9.43 -0.78 8.33
CA MET A 1 -8.45 -0.65 9.43
C MET A 1 -7.09 -0.62 8.78
N PRO A 2 -6.35 0.50 8.75
CA PRO A 2 -5.08 0.53 8.07
C PRO A 2 -4.10 -0.44 8.74
N SER A 3 -3.45 -1.27 7.93
CA SER A 3 -2.44 -2.30 8.25
C SER A 3 -1.20 -1.83 9.02
N GLN A 4 -1.19 -0.59 9.50
CA GLN A 4 0.00 0.13 9.97
C GLN A 4 0.00 0.38 11.48
N ILE A 5 -1.04 -0.08 12.15
CA ILE A 5 -1.30 0.14 13.56
C ILE A 5 -0.67 -1.00 14.39
N SER A 6 -0.06 -0.68 15.54
CA SER A 6 0.53 -1.64 16.47
C SER A 6 -0.54 -2.30 17.36
N GLY A 7 -0.23 -3.47 17.94
CA GLY A 7 -1.18 -4.22 18.78
C GLY A 7 -1.82 -3.43 19.93
N ASN A 8 -1.07 -2.55 20.60
CA ASN A 8 -1.62 -1.69 21.66
C ASN A 8 -2.67 -0.70 21.15
N SER A 9 -2.52 -0.22 19.90
CA SER A 9 -3.51 0.66 19.29
C SER A 9 -4.72 -0.12 18.77
N PHE A 10 -4.55 -1.40 18.40
CA PHE A 10 -5.68 -2.26 18.06
C PHE A 10 -6.61 -2.50 19.25
N LEU A 11 -6.07 -2.86 20.43
CA LEU A 11 -6.89 -3.09 21.62
C LEU A 11 -7.66 -1.83 22.07
N SER A 12 -6.99 -0.67 22.06
CA SER A 12 -7.61 0.61 22.39
C SER A 12 -8.76 0.93 21.44
N GLU A 13 -8.54 0.78 20.14
CA GLU A 13 -9.57 1.04 19.13
C GLU A 13 -10.69 -0.01 19.14
N TYR A 14 -10.38 -1.25 19.46
CA TYR A 14 -11.40 -2.27 19.63
C TYR A 14 -12.35 -1.93 20.79
N ASN A 15 -11.80 -1.65 21.97
CA ASN A 15 -12.61 -1.39 23.16
C ASN A 15 -13.40 -0.09 23.05
N SER A 16 -12.77 0.97 22.54
CA SER A 16 -13.43 2.29 22.42
C SER A 16 -14.45 2.33 21.29
N PHE A 17 -14.33 1.49 20.27
CA PHE A 17 -15.07 1.68 19.03
C PHE A 17 -15.66 0.40 18.44
N TYR A 18 -14.85 -0.61 18.11
CA TYR A 18 -15.37 -1.78 17.37
C TYR A 18 -16.31 -2.65 18.18
N ARG A 19 -16.02 -2.85 19.47
CA ARG A 19 -16.87 -3.65 20.35
C ARG A 19 -18.30 -3.08 20.44
N PRO A 20 -18.52 -1.80 20.79
CA PRO A 20 -19.88 -1.25 20.81
C PRO A 20 -20.49 -1.15 19.40
N PHE A 21 -19.69 -0.93 18.35
CA PHE A 21 -20.17 -0.99 16.97
C PHE A 21 -20.76 -2.36 16.60
N PHE A 22 -20.08 -3.47 16.94
CA PHE A 22 -20.60 -4.82 16.68
C PHE A 22 -21.88 -5.11 17.47
N GLN A 23 -22.02 -4.55 18.67
CA GLN A 23 -23.26 -4.66 19.46
C GLN A 23 -24.44 -3.97 18.77
N ILE A 24 -24.23 -2.77 18.24
CA ILE A 24 -25.24 -2.04 17.46
C ILE A 24 -25.61 -2.84 16.22
N LEU A 25 -24.63 -3.30 15.44
CA LEU A 25 -24.90 -4.12 14.25
C LEU A 25 -25.77 -5.33 14.58
N TYR A 26 -25.44 -6.07 15.63
CA TYR A 26 -26.20 -7.25 16.05
C TYR A 26 -27.65 -6.92 16.44
N GLY A 27 -27.89 -5.71 16.97
CA GLY A 27 -29.21 -5.19 17.33
C GLY A 27 -30.11 -4.83 16.14
N HIS A 28 -29.56 -4.70 14.93
CA HIS A 28 -30.28 -4.29 13.72
C HIS A 28 -30.28 -5.39 12.63
N PRO A 29 -30.94 -6.55 12.86
CA PRO A 29 -30.85 -7.71 11.96
C PRO A 29 -31.43 -7.52 10.56
N SER A 30 -32.25 -6.49 10.36
CA SER A 30 -32.87 -6.16 9.07
C SER A 30 -31.98 -5.30 8.18
N VAL A 31 -30.88 -4.76 8.70
CA VAL A 31 -29.95 -3.94 7.94
C VAL A 31 -28.88 -4.86 7.31
N PRO A 32 -28.86 -5.03 5.97
CA PRO A 32 -27.77 -5.71 5.30
C PRO A 32 -26.49 -4.86 5.38
N ILE A 33 -25.43 -5.47 5.86
CA ILE A 33 -24.14 -4.83 6.13
C ILE A 33 -23.06 -5.56 5.35
N VAL A 34 -22.16 -4.78 4.77
CA VAL A 34 -20.94 -5.28 4.18
C VAL A 34 -19.79 -4.96 5.12
N LEU A 35 -19.01 -5.97 5.53
CA LEU A 35 -17.85 -5.79 6.40
C LEU A 35 -16.56 -6.09 5.65
N TYR A 36 -15.56 -5.24 5.88
CA TYR A 36 -14.19 -5.45 5.45
C TYR A 36 -13.27 -5.34 6.66
N PHE A 37 -12.31 -6.25 6.75
CA PHE A 37 -11.17 -6.16 7.64
C PHE A 37 -9.92 -6.63 6.91
N SER A 38 -8.80 -5.96 7.18
CA SER A 38 -7.50 -6.37 6.65
C SER A 38 -7.04 -7.67 7.29
N GLY A 39 -6.05 -8.33 6.67
CA GLY A 39 -5.49 -9.58 7.18
C GLY A 39 -4.93 -9.44 8.59
N LEU A 40 -4.20 -8.35 8.86
CA LEU A 40 -3.64 -8.07 10.18
C LEU A 40 -4.72 -7.87 11.26
N TRP A 41 -5.84 -7.22 10.91
CA TRP A 41 -6.95 -7.05 11.85
C TRP A 41 -7.68 -8.38 12.09
N TYR A 42 -7.82 -9.20 11.05
CA TYR A 42 -8.35 -10.55 11.18
C TYR A 42 -7.49 -11.42 12.09
N GLU A 43 -6.17 -11.44 11.91
CA GLU A 43 -5.22 -12.17 12.77
C GLU A 43 -5.38 -11.73 14.23
N TRP A 44 -5.34 -10.41 14.47
CA TRP A 44 -5.49 -9.88 15.81
C TRP A 44 -6.84 -10.24 16.45
N LEU A 45 -7.95 -10.17 15.71
CA LEU A 45 -9.25 -10.62 16.22
C LEU A 45 -9.29 -12.13 16.46
N ALA A 46 -8.62 -12.93 15.64
CA ALA A 46 -8.60 -14.38 15.81
C ALA A 46 -7.85 -14.78 17.09
N ASP A 47 -6.78 -14.07 17.41
CA ASP A 47 -5.95 -14.33 18.58
C ASP A 47 -6.54 -13.75 19.86
N GLU A 48 -6.97 -12.47 19.84
CA GLU A 48 -7.37 -11.73 21.04
C GLU A 48 -8.89 -11.72 21.30
N HIS A 49 -9.71 -11.75 20.24
CA HIS A 49 -11.17 -11.60 20.33
C HIS A 49 -11.97 -12.57 19.44
N PRO A 50 -11.74 -13.89 19.53
CA PRO A 50 -12.39 -14.89 18.65
C PRO A 50 -13.92 -14.92 18.79
N GLU A 51 -14.48 -14.41 19.89
CA GLU A 51 -15.92 -14.22 20.10
C GLU A 51 -16.55 -13.29 19.05
N VAL A 52 -15.82 -12.27 18.60
CA VAL A 52 -16.28 -11.33 17.56
C VAL A 52 -16.45 -12.04 16.23
N LEU A 53 -15.47 -12.88 15.86
CA LEU A 53 -15.55 -13.67 14.63
C LEU A 53 -16.71 -14.67 14.70
N THR A 54 -17.04 -15.16 15.89
CA THR A 54 -18.22 -16.03 16.12
C THR A 54 -19.52 -15.25 15.91
N LEU A 55 -19.61 -14.04 16.47
CA LEU A 55 -20.74 -13.13 16.28
C LEU A 55 -20.95 -12.79 14.80
N ILE A 56 -19.89 -12.46 14.07
CA ILE A 56 -19.92 -12.23 12.62
C ILE A 56 -20.45 -13.47 11.89
N SER A 57 -19.94 -14.66 12.23
CA SER A 57 -20.42 -15.91 11.62
C SER A 57 -21.90 -16.15 11.90
N GLU A 58 -22.43 -15.75 13.05
CA GLU A 58 -23.86 -15.84 13.36
C GLU A 58 -24.67 -14.88 12.48
N MET A 59 -24.28 -13.61 12.40
CA MET A 59 -24.95 -12.59 11.57
C MET A 59 -24.95 -12.97 10.07
N MET A 60 -23.90 -13.63 9.59
CA MET A 60 -23.84 -14.18 8.23
C MET A 60 -24.82 -15.34 7.98
N LYS A 61 -25.18 -16.10 9.02
CA LYS A 61 -26.08 -17.27 8.93
C LYS A 61 -27.55 -16.89 9.16
N ARG A 62 -27.82 -16.08 10.20
CA ARG A 62 -29.17 -15.84 10.74
C ARG A 62 -30.12 -15.27 9.71
N ASN A 63 -29.73 -14.22 8.98
CA ASN A 63 -30.54 -13.57 7.93
C ASN A 63 -29.71 -13.12 6.73
N ARG A 64 -28.47 -13.62 6.59
CA ARG A 64 -27.46 -13.06 5.67
C ARG A 64 -27.27 -11.56 5.88
N GLN A 65 -27.36 -11.13 7.13
CA GLN A 65 -27.21 -9.73 7.52
C GLN A 65 -25.83 -9.21 7.13
N VAL A 66 -24.79 -10.03 7.31
CA VAL A 66 -23.40 -9.65 6.99
C VAL A 66 -22.93 -10.35 5.72
N GLU A 67 -22.34 -9.56 4.83
CA GLU A 67 -21.50 -10.00 3.71
C GLU A 67 -20.05 -9.55 3.94
N LEU A 68 -19.09 -10.48 3.82
CA LEU A 68 -17.67 -10.16 3.98
C LEU A 68 -17.04 -9.80 2.65
N LEU A 69 -16.29 -8.71 2.62
CA LEU A 69 -15.42 -8.36 1.50
C LEU A 69 -14.05 -9.00 1.64
N GLY A 70 -13.49 -9.37 0.50
CA GLY A 70 -12.07 -9.59 0.35
C GLY A 70 -11.33 -8.29 0.10
N GLY A 71 -10.06 -8.44 -0.29
CA GLY A 71 -9.10 -7.35 -0.39
C GLY A 71 -7.70 -7.92 -0.32
N ALA A 72 -6.71 -7.06 -0.37
CA ALA A 72 -5.32 -7.46 -0.22
C ALA A 72 -4.94 -7.58 1.26
N TYR A 73 -4.29 -8.68 1.64
CA TYR A 73 -4.03 -9.04 3.04
C TYR A 73 -3.37 -7.94 3.87
N TYR A 74 -2.28 -7.35 3.37
CA TYR A 74 -1.51 -6.31 4.06
C TYR A 74 -1.85 -4.88 3.58
N GLU A 75 -2.92 -4.72 2.80
CA GLU A 75 -3.34 -3.42 2.23
C GLU A 75 -2.24 -2.66 1.47
N PRO A 76 -1.52 -3.31 0.53
CA PRO A 76 -0.60 -2.63 -0.36
C PRO A 76 -1.33 -1.75 -1.37
N TYR A 77 -0.58 -0.88 -2.03
CA TYR A 77 -1.05 -0.17 -3.21
C TYR A 77 -0.96 -1.09 -4.45
N LEU A 78 -2.05 -1.83 -4.73
CA LEU A 78 -2.10 -2.90 -5.74
C LEU A 78 -1.55 -2.53 -7.14
N PRO A 79 -1.82 -1.34 -7.72
CA PRO A 79 -1.31 -1.01 -9.06
C PRO A 79 0.22 -0.92 -9.17
N LEU A 80 0.93 -0.73 -8.05
CA LEU A 80 2.40 -0.72 -8.04
C LEU A 80 3.02 -2.11 -7.93
N LEU A 81 2.22 -3.12 -7.62
CA LEU A 81 2.67 -4.50 -7.48
C LEU A 81 2.64 -5.24 -8.81
N GLN A 82 3.45 -6.30 -8.90
CA GLN A 82 3.36 -7.27 -9.99
C GLN A 82 2.11 -8.14 -9.84
N THR A 83 1.60 -8.65 -10.96
CA THR A 83 0.38 -9.48 -11.03
C THR A 83 0.37 -10.64 -10.03
N THR A 84 1.50 -11.33 -9.85
CA THR A 84 1.64 -12.46 -8.93
C THR A 84 1.39 -12.07 -7.47
N ASP A 85 1.85 -10.89 -7.04
CA ASP A 85 1.63 -10.41 -5.67
C ASP A 85 0.23 -9.87 -5.48
N ARG A 86 -0.33 -9.20 -6.50
CA ARG A 86 -1.75 -8.76 -6.46
C ARG A 86 -2.64 -9.96 -6.17
N ILE A 87 -2.45 -11.05 -6.92
CA ILE A 87 -3.20 -12.29 -6.74
C ILE A 87 -2.88 -12.92 -5.38
N GLY A 88 -1.61 -13.04 -5.01
CA GLY A 88 -1.19 -13.65 -3.75
C GLY A 88 -1.77 -12.95 -2.52
N GLN A 89 -1.72 -11.61 -2.48
CA GLN A 89 -2.30 -10.81 -1.40
C GLN A 89 -3.83 -10.98 -1.31
N ILE A 90 -4.54 -10.97 -2.45
CA ILE A 90 -6.00 -11.08 -2.47
C ILE A 90 -6.45 -12.50 -2.11
N ASP A 91 -5.80 -13.52 -2.65
CA ASP A 91 -6.14 -14.92 -2.38
C ASP A 91 -5.77 -15.33 -0.95
N SER A 92 -4.74 -14.72 -0.35
CA SER A 92 -4.40 -14.93 1.07
C SER A 92 -5.54 -14.50 1.99
N LEU A 93 -6.09 -13.29 1.81
CA LEU A 93 -7.22 -12.83 2.63
C LEU A 93 -8.48 -13.62 2.32
N THR A 94 -8.70 -13.93 1.06
CA THR A 94 -9.81 -14.79 0.61
C THR A 94 -9.76 -16.17 1.26
N THR A 95 -8.56 -16.75 1.40
CA THR A 95 -8.34 -18.05 2.03
C THR A 95 -8.58 -17.97 3.54
N ALA A 96 -8.07 -16.94 4.22
CA ALA A 96 -8.32 -16.73 5.65
C ALA A 96 -9.83 -16.60 5.95
N ILE A 97 -10.54 -15.77 5.18
CA ILE A 97 -12.01 -15.61 5.30
C ILE A 97 -12.72 -16.93 5.05
N ARG A 98 -12.35 -17.66 3.98
CA ARG A 98 -12.99 -18.94 3.64
C ARG A 98 -12.76 -20.00 4.71
N GLN A 99 -11.55 -20.10 5.27
CA GLN A 99 -11.24 -21.07 6.33
C GLN A 99 -12.05 -20.79 7.59
N ARG A 100 -12.22 -19.51 7.97
CA ARG A 100 -12.96 -19.14 9.19
C ARG A 100 -14.48 -19.19 9.02
N PHE A 101 -14.99 -18.63 7.93
CA PHE A 101 -16.43 -18.38 7.74
C PHE A 101 -17.09 -19.34 6.76
N LEU A 102 -16.33 -20.26 6.15
CA LEU A 102 -16.79 -21.25 5.17
C LEU A 102 -17.48 -20.64 3.94
N LYS A 103 -17.23 -19.35 3.67
CA LYS A 103 -17.72 -18.62 2.49
C LYS A 103 -16.58 -17.88 1.82
N ARG A 104 -16.57 -17.90 0.49
CA ARG A 104 -15.64 -17.08 -0.31
C ARG A 104 -16.25 -15.68 -0.46
N PRO A 105 -15.51 -14.59 -0.16
CA PRO A 105 -15.94 -13.25 -0.51
C PRO A 105 -16.08 -13.10 -2.03
N LYS A 106 -17.06 -12.32 -2.46
CA LYS A 106 -17.29 -11.96 -3.87
C LYS A 106 -17.02 -10.47 -4.14
N GLY A 107 -17.07 -9.63 -3.13
CA GLY A 107 -16.68 -8.23 -3.25
C GLY A 107 -15.25 -8.01 -2.81
N CYS A 108 -14.61 -6.99 -3.37
CA CYS A 108 -13.30 -6.51 -2.92
C CYS A 108 -13.38 -5.03 -2.56
N LEU A 109 -12.82 -4.66 -1.40
CA LEU A 109 -12.60 -3.25 -1.11
C LEU A 109 -11.30 -2.79 -1.78
N ILE A 110 -11.38 -1.75 -2.59
CA ILE A 110 -10.23 -1.08 -3.20
C ILE A 110 -10.47 0.42 -3.07
N ASP A 111 -9.47 1.14 -2.58
CA ASP A 111 -9.54 2.60 -2.53
C ASP A 111 -9.62 3.16 -3.96
N SER A 112 -10.54 4.10 -4.18
CA SER A 112 -10.84 4.61 -5.53
C SER A 112 -9.68 5.36 -6.16
N THR A 113 -8.81 5.97 -5.35
CA THR A 113 -7.58 6.61 -5.82
C THR A 113 -6.51 5.59 -6.22
N SER A 114 -6.68 4.35 -5.76
CA SER A 114 -5.82 3.19 -6.04
C SER A 114 -6.36 2.27 -7.14
N TRP A 115 -7.47 2.63 -7.79
CA TRP A 115 -8.02 1.85 -8.89
C TRP A 115 -7.11 1.89 -10.13
N ASP A 116 -7.08 0.81 -10.90
CA ASP A 116 -6.53 0.76 -12.25
C ASP A 116 -7.22 -0.41 -12.98
N ASN A 117 -7.61 -0.23 -14.25
CA ASN A 117 -8.38 -1.27 -14.95
C ASN A 117 -7.57 -2.57 -15.11
N SER A 118 -6.23 -2.52 -15.08
CA SER A 118 -5.38 -3.73 -15.09
C SER A 118 -5.58 -4.63 -13.87
N LEU A 119 -6.22 -4.14 -12.79
CA LEU A 119 -6.55 -4.95 -11.61
C LEU A 119 -7.68 -5.95 -11.89
N ILE A 120 -8.53 -5.71 -12.88
CA ILE A 120 -9.74 -6.51 -13.14
C ILE A 120 -9.38 -7.98 -13.37
N SER A 121 -8.36 -8.24 -14.18
CA SER A 121 -7.87 -9.61 -14.43
C SER A 121 -7.45 -10.34 -13.14
N CYS A 122 -6.77 -9.65 -12.23
CA CYS A 122 -6.34 -10.18 -10.93
C CYS A 122 -7.56 -10.45 -10.03
N LEU A 123 -8.47 -9.49 -9.93
CA LEU A 123 -9.69 -9.58 -9.12
C LEU A 123 -10.57 -10.75 -9.57
N LYS A 124 -10.80 -10.89 -10.89
CA LYS A 124 -11.55 -12.03 -11.44
C LYS A 124 -10.86 -13.36 -11.18
N SER A 125 -9.54 -13.42 -11.31
CA SER A 125 -8.77 -14.65 -10.98
C SER A 125 -8.92 -15.04 -9.50
N CYS A 126 -9.14 -14.06 -8.62
CA CYS A 126 -9.41 -14.27 -7.21
C CYS A 126 -10.91 -14.47 -6.89
N GLY A 127 -11.78 -14.56 -7.89
CA GLY A 127 -13.21 -14.79 -7.70
C GLY A 127 -14.00 -13.58 -7.19
N MET A 128 -13.47 -12.36 -7.39
CA MET A 128 -14.20 -11.13 -7.09
C MET A 128 -15.14 -10.79 -8.25
N ASP A 129 -16.37 -10.43 -7.94
CA ASP A 129 -17.43 -10.06 -8.88
C ASP A 129 -17.70 -8.55 -8.87
N TYR A 130 -17.42 -7.87 -7.75
CA TYR A 130 -17.68 -6.45 -7.63
C TYR A 130 -16.67 -5.70 -6.74
N VAL A 131 -16.61 -4.38 -6.94
CA VAL A 131 -15.86 -3.42 -6.12
C VAL A 131 -16.73 -2.21 -5.79
N PHE A 132 -16.30 -1.40 -4.83
CA PHE A 132 -16.88 -0.10 -4.54
C PHE A 132 -15.93 0.99 -4.99
N LEU A 133 -16.40 1.95 -5.79
CA LEU A 133 -15.59 3.07 -6.26
C LEU A 133 -16.36 4.39 -6.13
N ASP A 134 -15.70 5.42 -5.61
CA ASP A 134 -16.14 6.80 -5.67
C ASP A 134 -15.84 7.34 -7.07
N LYS A 135 -16.89 7.42 -7.89
CA LYS A 135 -16.79 7.95 -9.26
C LYS A 135 -16.23 9.36 -9.29
N SER A 136 -16.43 10.16 -8.24
CA SER A 136 -15.90 11.53 -8.19
C SER A 136 -14.37 11.61 -8.06
N ALA A 137 -13.72 10.53 -7.59
CA ALA A 137 -12.28 10.39 -7.53
C ALA A 137 -11.65 9.90 -8.86
N LEU A 138 -12.48 9.47 -9.81
CA LEU A 138 -12.05 8.95 -11.12
C LEU A 138 -11.96 10.06 -12.18
N PHE A 139 -11.37 9.73 -13.32
CA PHE A 139 -11.29 10.58 -14.50
C PHE A 139 -12.13 9.96 -15.61
N PHE A 140 -13.14 10.71 -16.07
CA PHE A 140 -14.00 10.34 -17.19
C PHE A 140 -13.61 11.13 -18.45
N PRO A 141 -13.78 10.54 -19.65
CA PRO A 141 -13.61 11.27 -20.90
C PRO A 141 -14.47 12.53 -20.95
N VAL A 142 -13.98 13.56 -21.65
CA VAL A 142 -14.72 14.82 -21.83
C VAL A 142 -16.06 14.54 -22.52
N GLY A 143 -17.14 15.10 -21.98
CA GLY A 143 -18.51 14.90 -22.49
C GLY A 143 -19.22 13.66 -21.95
N TYR A 144 -18.54 12.83 -21.14
CA TYR A 144 -19.15 11.69 -20.46
C TYR A 144 -19.64 12.12 -19.06
N HIS A 145 -20.93 12.41 -18.93
CA HIS A 145 -21.57 12.61 -17.64
C HIS A 145 -22.18 11.29 -17.17
N VAL A 146 -21.58 10.73 -16.13
CA VAL A 146 -22.03 9.51 -15.48
C VAL A 146 -22.85 9.91 -14.25
N PRO A 147 -24.11 9.47 -14.10
CA PRO A 147 -24.83 9.68 -12.86
C PRO A 147 -24.04 9.14 -11.66
N ASP A 148 -24.08 9.85 -10.52
CA ASP A 148 -23.23 9.51 -9.38
C ASP A 148 -23.67 8.23 -8.66
N PHE A 149 -24.96 7.86 -8.76
CA PHE A 149 -25.61 6.84 -7.92
C PHE A 149 -26.25 5.73 -8.74
N HIS A 150 -25.51 5.12 -9.66
CA HIS A 150 -25.92 3.87 -10.30
C HIS A 150 -24.77 2.87 -10.35
N VAL A 151 -25.15 1.60 -10.33
CA VAL A 151 -24.23 0.48 -10.52
C VAL A 151 -23.82 0.45 -11.99
N SER A 152 -22.53 0.36 -12.22
CA SER A 152 -21.97 0.20 -13.57
C SER A 152 -21.06 -1.02 -13.63
N MET A 153 -20.71 -1.45 -14.83
CA MET A 153 -19.68 -2.44 -15.05
C MET A 153 -18.53 -1.82 -15.83
N THR A 154 -17.32 -2.33 -15.64
CA THR A 154 -16.18 -1.97 -16.49
C THR A 154 -15.45 -3.24 -16.91
N GLU A 155 -14.59 -3.11 -17.92
CA GLU A 155 -13.96 -4.24 -18.59
C GLU A 155 -12.49 -3.96 -18.87
N ASP A 156 -11.66 -4.99 -18.78
CA ASP A 156 -10.28 -5.02 -19.26
C ASP A 156 -9.92 -6.44 -19.74
N GLN A 157 -9.35 -6.55 -20.95
CA GLN A 157 -8.89 -7.80 -21.57
C GLN A 157 -9.93 -8.95 -21.56
N GLY A 158 -11.20 -8.63 -21.86
CA GLY A 158 -12.32 -9.56 -21.90
C GLY A 158 -12.88 -9.96 -20.54
N LYS A 159 -12.43 -9.32 -19.45
CA LYS A 159 -12.92 -9.57 -18.08
C LYS A 159 -13.70 -8.37 -17.59
N ILE A 160 -14.90 -8.63 -17.08
CA ILE A 160 -15.79 -7.59 -16.55
C ILE A 160 -15.83 -7.63 -15.02
N ILE A 161 -16.01 -6.47 -14.39
CA ILE A 161 -16.29 -6.35 -12.96
C ILE A 161 -17.39 -5.32 -12.72
N THR A 162 -18.26 -5.58 -11.74
CA THR A 162 -19.29 -4.65 -11.33
C THR A 162 -18.76 -3.62 -10.34
N ILE A 163 -19.25 -2.38 -10.44
CA ILE A 163 -18.84 -1.25 -9.64
C ILE A 163 -20.07 -0.69 -8.94
N PHE A 164 -20.06 -0.80 -7.62
CA PHE A 164 -21.04 -0.12 -6.77
C PHE A 164 -20.57 1.32 -6.49
N PRO A 165 -21.44 2.33 -6.70
CA PRO A 165 -21.08 3.73 -6.51
C PRO A 165 -20.93 4.05 -5.02
N LEU A 166 -19.73 4.47 -4.63
CA LEU A 166 -19.45 4.94 -3.28
C LEU A 166 -19.85 6.40 -3.12
N ALA A 167 -20.77 6.68 -2.20
CA ALA A 167 -21.28 8.02 -1.95
C ALA A 167 -20.45 8.78 -0.90
N ALA A 168 -19.12 8.85 -1.07
CA ALA A 168 -18.19 9.39 -0.07
C ALA A 168 -18.52 10.85 0.31
N LYS A 169 -18.71 11.74 -0.68
CA LYS A 169 -19.08 13.15 -0.45
C LYS A 169 -20.43 13.32 0.24
N LEU A 170 -21.38 12.41 0.00
CA LEU A 170 -22.68 12.46 0.65
C LEU A 170 -22.54 12.08 2.12
N LEU A 171 -21.77 11.02 2.41
CA LEU A 171 -21.47 10.59 3.76
C LEU A 171 -20.70 11.66 4.55
N GLU A 172 -19.72 12.33 3.93
CA GLU A 172 -19.00 13.45 4.55
C GLU A 172 -19.95 14.57 4.99
N LYS A 173 -20.90 14.97 4.12
CA LYS A 173 -21.92 15.97 4.47
C LYS A 173 -22.87 15.47 5.55
N GLY A 174 -23.20 14.18 5.55
CA GLY A 174 -24.05 13.57 6.57
C GLY A 174 -23.49 13.68 7.99
N ARG A 175 -22.19 13.90 8.15
CA ARG A 175 -21.54 14.10 9.46
C ARG A 175 -22.00 15.33 10.22
N GLU A 176 -22.56 16.31 9.51
CA GLU A 176 -23.07 17.56 10.08
C GLU A 176 -24.60 17.54 10.19
N MET A 177 -25.25 16.43 9.84
CA MET A 177 -26.71 16.28 9.78
C MET A 177 -27.22 15.40 10.91
N THR A 178 -28.48 15.59 11.30
CA THR A 178 -29.17 14.59 12.11
C THR A 178 -29.44 13.32 11.29
N PRO A 179 -29.65 12.15 11.93
CA PRO A 179 -30.04 10.92 11.23
C PRO A 179 -31.29 11.12 10.36
N GLU A 180 -32.28 11.90 10.83
CA GLU A 180 -33.51 12.20 10.11
C GLU A 180 -33.25 12.99 8.83
N ASP A 181 -32.46 14.08 8.95
CA ASP A 181 -32.11 14.92 7.80
C ASP A 181 -31.31 14.14 6.77
N PHE A 182 -30.42 13.25 7.23
CA PHE A 182 -29.65 12.39 6.34
C PHE A 182 -30.52 11.36 5.61
N VAL A 183 -31.47 10.72 6.29
CA VAL A 183 -32.45 9.83 5.63
C VAL A 183 -33.29 10.60 4.61
N GLN A 184 -33.78 11.80 4.95
CA GLN A 184 -34.50 12.64 3.98
C GLN A 184 -33.63 13.01 2.79
N LYS A 185 -32.34 13.27 3.02
CA LYS A 185 -31.38 13.54 1.93
C LYS A 185 -31.23 12.34 0.99
N LEU A 186 -31.21 11.11 1.52
CA LEU A 186 -31.16 9.89 0.72
C LEU A 186 -32.43 9.70 -0.12
N VAL A 187 -33.62 9.95 0.46
CA VAL A 187 -34.90 9.88 -0.26
C VAL A 187 -34.97 10.87 -1.42
N GLN A 188 -34.30 12.02 -1.31
CA GLN A 188 -34.29 13.07 -2.33
C GLN A 188 -33.32 12.81 -3.51
N ILE A 189 -32.57 11.71 -3.48
CA ILE A 189 -31.64 11.37 -4.57
C ILE A 189 -32.45 11.06 -5.83
N LYS A 190 -32.18 11.80 -6.90
CA LYS A 190 -32.83 11.65 -8.21
C LYS A 190 -32.10 10.61 -9.04
N GLY A 191 -32.85 9.86 -9.85
CA GLY A 191 -32.32 8.88 -10.78
C GLY A 191 -33.37 7.81 -11.10
N LYS A 192 -33.13 7.00 -12.13
CA LYS A 192 -33.87 5.76 -12.34
C LYS A 192 -33.23 4.71 -11.42
N ASP A 193 -33.95 4.29 -10.39
CA ASP A 193 -33.54 3.31 -9.38
C ASP A 193 -32.11 3.54 -8.83
N PRO A 194 -31.86 4.70 -8.18
CA PRO A 194 -30.52 5.04 -7.71
C PRO A 194 -30.03 4.05 -6.65
N VAL A 195 -28.77 3.64 -6.78
CA VAL A 195 -28.08 2.78 -5.82
C VAL A 195 -27.03 3.60 -5.10
N VAL A 196 -27.06 3.55 -3.76
CA VAL A 196 -26.15 4.33 -2.89
C VAL A 196 -25.40 3.37 -2.00
N SER A 197 -24.06 3.37 -2.09
CA SER A 197 -23.22 2.63 -1.15
C SER A 197 -22.60 3.60 -0.15
N LEU A 198 -22.81 3.34 1.14
CA LEU A 198 -22.23 4.10 2.24
C LEU A 198 -21.17 3.24 2.93
N PHE A 199 -19.92 3.71 2.95
CA PHE A 199 -18.81 3.01 3.59
C PHE A 199 -18.31 3.81 4.77
N PHE A 200 -18.54 3.26 5.97
CA PHE A 200 -18.20 3.92 7.21
C PHE A 200 -16.86 3.38 7.73
N ASP A 201 -15.78 4.13 7.58
CA ASP A 201 -14.50 3.82 8.20
C ASP A 201 -14.45 4.24 9.68
N SER A 202 -13.43 3.83 10.43
CA SER A 202 -13.36 4.16 11.87
C SER A 202 -13.31 5.67 12.12
N LYS A 203 -12.72 6.45 11.21
CA LYS A 203 -12.70 7.92 11.31
C LYS A 203 -14.09 8.51 11.12
N SER A 204 -14.83 8.05 10.12
CA SER A 204 -16.19 8.51 9.80
C SER A 204 -17.16 8.23 10.93
N ILE A 205 -17.13 7.02 11.49
CA ILE A 205 -18.07 6.66 12.56
C ILE A 205 -17.70 7.39 13.86
N LYS A 206 -16.40 7.54 14.19
CA LYS A 206 -15.98 8.34 15.34
C LYS A 206 -16.46 9.79 15.26
N SER A 207 -16.58 10.37 14.06
CA SER A 207 -17.15 11.71 13.91
C SER A 207 -18.68 11.77 14.02
N LEU A 208 -19.39 10.68 13.66
CA LEU A 208 -20.85 10.60 13.75
C LEU A 208 -21.33 10.23 15.17
N ASP A 209 -20.48 9.56 15.95
CA ASP A 209 -20.83 8.82 17.18
C ASP A 209 -21.79 7.64 16.93
N LEU A 210 -21.71 6.64 17.80
CA LEU A 210 -22.45 5.39 17.71
C LEU A 210 -23.95 5.57 17.98
N VAL A 211 -24.34 6.58 18.75
CA VAL A 211 -25.76 6.93 19.00
C VAL A 211 -26.44 7.36 17.70
N TRP A 212 -25.76 8.18 16.90
CA TRP A 212 -26.26 8.62 15.60
C TRP A 212 -26.46 7.42 14.66
N LEU A 213 -25.50 6.49 14.65
CA LEU A 213 -25.56 5.32 13.78
C LEU A 213 -26.70 4.36 14.15
N ASP A 214 -26.91 4.15 15.45
CA ASP A 214 -28.03 3.35 15.96
C ASP A 214 -29.38 3.93 15.54
N GLU A 215 -29.55 5.24 15.66
CA GLU A 215 -30.78 5.92 15.25
C GLU A 215 -30.97 5.93 13.74
N PHE A 216 -29.89 6.14 12.97
CA PHE A 216 -29.91 6.03 11.52
C PHE A 216 -30.39 4.65 11.06
N PHE A 217 -29.92 3.56 11.68
CA PHE A 217 -30.39 2.21 11.35
C PHE A 217 -31.87 1.99 11.64
N LYS A 218 -32.42 2.55 12.71
CA LYS A 218 -33.87 2.50 12.98
C LYS A 218 -34.66 3.23 11.90
N LEU A 219 -34.26 4.47 11.62
CA LEU A 219 -34.96 5.34 10.67
C LEU A 219 -34.92 4.78 9.25
N ILE A 220 -33.75 4.31 8.79
CA ILE A 220 -33.60 3.78 7.43
C ILE A 220 -34.37 2.47 7.25
N THR A 221 -34.45 1.62 8.29
CA THR A 221 -35.22 0.38 8.26
C THR A 221 -36.73 0.65 8.28
N ALA A 222 -37.17 1.70 8.97
CA ALA A 222 -38.58 2.10 9.01
C ALA A 222 -39.03 2.82 7.72
N ASN A 223 -38.09 3.33 6.92
CA ASN A 223 -38.37 4.05 5.69
C ASN A 223 -38.79 3.09 4.57
N LYS A 224 -39.97 3.29 3.98
CA LYS A 224 -40.51 2.44 2.90
C LYS A 224 -40.08 2.87 1.50
N SER A 225 -39.50 4.05 1.35
CA SER A 225 -39.03 4.59 0.07
C SER A 225 -37.62 4.14 -0.28
N ILE A 226 -36.89 3.54 0.67
CA ILE A 226 -35.52 3.07 0.49
C ILE A 226 -35.51 1.55 0.70
N GLU A 227 -35.09 0.82 -0.32
CA GLU A 227 -34.83 -0.61 -0.21
C GLU A 227 -33.41 -0.85 0.29
N LEU A 228 -33.26 -1.66 1.34
CA LEU A 228 -31.97 -2.10 1.83
C LEU A 228 -31.62 -3.46 1.24
N ILE A 229 -30.51 -3.55 0.52
CA ILE A 229 -30.09 -4.77 -0.16
C ILE A 229 -28.57 -4.97 -0.09
N SER A 230 -28.13 -6.23 0.04
CA SER A 230 -26.70 -6.56 -0.07
C SER A 230 -26.25 -6.60 -1.54
N PRO A 231 -24.97 -6.31 -1.85
CA PRO A 231 -24.45 -6.42 -3.20
C PRO A 231 -24.71 -7.79 -3.86
N SER A 232 -24.50 -8.88 -3.10
CA SER A 232 -24.77 -10.23 -3.60
C SER A 232 -26.26 -10.48 -3.90
N GLN A 233 -27.19 -9.86 -3.17
CA GLN A 233 -28.62 -9.96 -3.48
C GLN A 233 -29.01 -9.10 -4.68
N TYR A 234 -28.47 -7.88 -4.76
CA TYR A 234 -28.68 -6.99 -5.90
C TYR A 234 -28.29 -7.67 -7.21
N LEU A 235 -27.09 -8.28 -7.26
CA LEU A 235 -26.61 -8.99 -8.44
C LEU A 235 -27.40 -10.26 -8.79
N LYS A 236 -28.05 -10.91 -7.81
CA LYS A 236 -28.94 -12.06 -8.08
C LYS A 236 -30.25 -11.66 -8.74
N GLY A 237 -30.65 -10.39 -8.64
CA GLY A 237 -31.79 -9.86 -9.38
C GLY A 237 -31.52 -9.65 -10.86
N GLU A 238 -30.31 -9.96 -11.34
CA GLU A 238 -29.86 -9.77 -12.73
C GLU A 238 -30.21 -8.37 -13.28
N PRO A 239 -29.80 -7.29 -12.58
CA PRO A 239 -30.10 -5.94 -12.99
C PRO A 239 -29.42 -5.61 -14.32
N GLU A 240 -30.06 -4.77 -15.12
CA GLU A 240 -29.47 -4.24 -16.34
C GLU A 240 -28.40 -3.21 -15.95
N ILE A 241 -27.13 -3.60 -16.09
CA ILE A 241 -25.98 -2.77 -15.69
C ILE A 241 -25.31 -2.22 -16.94
N GLU A 242 -25.14 -0.90 -16.99
CA GLU A 242 -24.45 -0.25 -18.10
C GLU A 242 -22.93 -0.36 -17.97
N ARG A 243 -22.24 -0.49 -19.11
CA ARG A 243 -20.78 -0.51 -19.17
C ARG A 243 -20.19 0.88 -19.26
N GLU A 244 -19.18 1.14 -18.44
CA GLU A 244 -18.46 2.41 -18.36
C GLU A 244 -16.95 2.18 -18.46
N TYR A 245 -16.27 3.17 -19.03
CA TYR A 245 -14.82 3.24 -19.03
C TYR A 245 -14.39 4.56 -18.40
N PHE A 246 -13.48 4.44 -17.44
CA PHE A 246 -12.87 5.56 -16.75
C PHE A 246 -11.42 5.21 -16.43
N GLN A 247 -10.66 6.23 -16.09
CA GLN A 247 -9.28 6.09 -15.68
C GLN A 247 -9.14 6.53 -14.23
N SER A 248 -8.21 5.91 -13.51
CA SER A 248 -7.78 6.47 -12.24
C SER A 248 -6.93 7.70 -12.46
N ARG A 249 -7.01 8.66 -11.53
CA ARG A 249 -6.14 9.83 -11.51
C ARG A 249 -4.67 9.47 -11.24
N ASN A 250 -4.38 8.20 -10.94
CA ASN A 250 -3.06 7.58 -10.83
C ASN A 250 -2.02 8.50 -10.15
N ILE A 251 -2.40 9.01 -8.97
CA ILE A 251 -1.63 10.02 -8.22
C ILE A 251 -0.33 9.42 -7.66
N PHE A 252 -0.29 8.11 -7.42
CA PHE A 252 0.76 7.48 -6.62
C PHE A 252 2.08 7.31 -7.35
N LYS A 253 2.10 7.00 -8.65
CA LYS A 253 3.35 7.05 -9.43
C LYS A 253 3.96 8.46 -9.43
N LYS A 254 3.13 9.51 -9.29
CA LYS A 254 3.63 10.90 -9.17
C LYS A 254 4.26 11.16 -7.81
N VAL A 255 3.88 10.43 -6.75
CA VAL A 255 4.52 10.54 -5.42
C VAL A 255 5.97 10.02 -5.48
N LEU A 256 6.22 8.94 -6.22
CA LEU A 256 7.59 8.42 -6.45
C LEU A 256 8.49 9.47 -7.12
N LEU A 257 7.95 10.27 -8.03
CA LEU A 257 8.71 11.36 -8.68
C LEU A 257 9.08 12.51 -7.73
N LYS A 258 8.38 12.63 -6.59
CA LYS A 258 8.60 13.70 -5.62
C LYS A 258 9.54 13.31 -4.48
N SER A 259 9.84 12.02 -4.31
CA SER A 259 10.67 11.52 -3.22
C SER A 259 11.63 10.44 -3.72
N GLU A 260 12.93 10.77 -3.75
CA GLU A 260 13.97 9.81 -4.10
C GLU A 260 14.02 8.63 -3.13
N GLU A 261 13.72 8.84 -1.85
CA GLU A 261 13.68 7.76 -0.86
C GLU A 261 12.58 6.74 -1.19
N LEU A 262 11.37 7.21 -1.51
CA LEU A 262 10.26 6.34 -1.88
C LEU A 262 10.52 5.63 -3.22
N ASP A 263 11.19 6.31 -4.15
CA ASP A 263 11.61 5.72 -5.42
C ASP A 263 12.67 4.62 -5.22
N ASN A 264 13.65 4.83 -4.34
CA ASN A 264 14.64 3.80 -3.97
C ASN A 264 13.98 2.61 -3.27
N LEU A 265 13.05 2.88 -2.34
CA LEU A 265 12.31 1.83 -1.64
C LEU A 265 11.41 1.03 -2.60
N TYR A 266 10.80 1.70 -3.58
CA TYR A 266 10.07 1.03 -4.66
C TYR A 266 10.97 0.14 -5.52
N ALA A 267 12.15 0.64 -5.92
CA ALA A 267 13.15 -0.16 -6.64
C ALA A 267 13.57 -1.40 -5.85
N LYS A 268 13.82 -1.26 -4.54
CA LYS A 268 14.11 -2.37 -3.63
C LYS A 268 12.99 -3.39 -3.58
N MET A 269 11.73 -2.94 -3.48
CA MET A 269 10.55 -3.82 -3.51
C MET A 269 10.52 -4.67 -4.79
N ILE A 270 10.73 -4.07 -5.97
CA ILE A 270 10.75 -4.78 -7.26
C ILE A 270 11.94 -5.76 -7.35
N TYR A 271 13.08 -5.35 -6.83
CA TYR A 271 14.28 -6.19 -6.77
C TYR A 271 14.05 -7.45 -5.93
N VAL A 272 13.57 -7.28 -4.68
CA VAL A 272 13.30 -8.39 -3.75
C VAL A 272 12.17 -9.29 -4.28
N GLN A 273 11.16 -8.72 -4.91
CA GLN A 273 10.11 -9.46 -5.61
C GLN A 273 10.67 -10.44 -6.65
N THR A 274 11.64 -9.97 -7.44
CA THR A 274 12.31 -10.80 -8.45
C THR A 274 13.08 -11.94 -7.80
N LEU A 275 13.80 -11.66 -6.71
CA LEU A 275 14.54 -12.67 -5.95
C LEU A 275 13.62 -13.73 -5.34
N ALA A 276 12.56 -13.32 -4.62
CA ALA A 276 11.63 -14.24 -3.96
C ALA A 276 10.94 -15.16 -4.98
N ASN A 277 10.58 -14.62 -6.14
CA ASN A 277 9.97 -15.44 -7.20
C ASN A 277 10.94 -16.38 -7.90
N SER A 278 12.24 -16.10 -7.88
CA SER A 278 13.28 -16.95 -8.48
C SER A 278 13.54 -18.26 -7.72
N ILE A 279 13.07 -18.38 -6.47
CA ILE A 279 13.23 -19.59 -5.65
C ILE A 279 12.51 -20.77 -6.32
N ARG A 280 13.25 -21.87 -6.53
CA ARG A 280 12.75 -23.12 -7.14
C ARG A 280 12.94 -24.30 -6.16
N GLY A 281 12.07 -25.30 -6.26
CA GLY A 281 12.13 -26.53 -5.45
C GLY A 281 11.57 -26.36 -4.04
N ASP A 282 12.05 -25.37 -3.28
CA ASP A 282 11.61 -25.12 -1.90
C ASP A 282 10.38 -24.21 -1.84
N LYS A 283 9.19 -24.85 -1.81
CA LYS A 283 7.91 -24.14 -1.75
C LYS A 283 7.69 -23.40 -0.43
N TYR A 284 8.20 -23.93 0.68
CA TYR A 284 8.00 -23.34 2.00
C TYR A 284 8.81 -22.05 2.12
N LYS A 285 10.10 -22.12 1.77
CA LYS A 285 10.99 -20.96 1.73
C LYS A 285 10.46 -19.87 0.80
N LYS A 286 10.00 -20.24 -0.40
CA LYS A 286 9.37 -19.28 -1.32
C LYS A 286 8.15 -18.61 -0.70
N LYS A 287 7.27 -19.39 -0.08
CA LYS A 287 6.08 -18.86 0.59
C LYS A 287 6.45 -17.86 1.69
N SER A 288 7.36 -18.23 2.60
CA SER A 288 7.80 -17.34 3.69
C SER A 288 8.47 -16.06 3.20
N ALA A 289 9.30 -16.14 2.15
CA ALA A 289 9.90 -14.95 1.54
C ALA A 289 8.83 -14.02 0.95
N LEU A 290 7.86 -14.58 0.22
CA LEU A 290 6.75 -13.79 -0.35
C LEU A 290 5.86 -13.17 0.72
N GLU A 291 5.56 -13.87 1.81
CA GLU A 291 4.75 -13.33 2.92
C GLU A 291 5.44 -12.11 3.58
N GLU A 292 6.75 -12.20 3.86
CA GLU A 292 7.52 -11.05 4.37
C GLU A 292 7.60 -9.90 3.37
N LEU A 293 7.75 -10.19 2.08
CA LEU A 293 7.69 -9.17 1.03
C LEU A 293 6.32 -8.47 1.00
N TRP A 294 5.23 -9.24 1.02
CA TRP A 294 3.86 -8.74 0.99
C TRP A 294 3.54 -7.85 2.21
N LYS A 295 4.09 -8.18 3.37
CA LYS A 295 4.04 -7.33 4.56
C LYS A 295 4.76 -6.01 4.33
N GLY A 296 5.97 -6.03 3.74
CA GLY A 296 6.70 -4.83 3.35
C GLY A 296 5.94 -3.93 2.37
N GLN A 297 5.22 -4.53 1.42
CA GLN A 297 4.36 -3.80 0.47
C GLN A 297 3.20 -3.08 1.16
N GLY A 298 2.68 -3.63 2.25
CA GLY A 298 1.69 -2.97 3.10
C GLY A 298 2.24 -1.77 3.87
N TYR A 299 3.48 -1.86 4.38
CA TYR A 299 4.13 -0.69 5.01
C TYR A 299 4.48 0.39 4.00
N PHE A 300 4.88 0.02 2.78
CA PHE A 300 5.21 0.96 1.72
C PHE A 300 4.05 1.91 1.35
N SER A 301 2.79 1.44 1.44
CA SER A 301 1.61 2.25 1.12
C SER A 301 1.32 3.40 2.12
N ALA A 302 2.06 3.47 3.23
CA ALA A 302 1.92 4.51 4.25
C ALA A 302 2.48 5.88 3.86
N PHE A 303 3.59 5.87 3.12
CA PHE A 303 4.39 7.07 2.83
C PHE A 303 4.85 7.87 4.07
N THR A 304 5.10 7.18 5.19
CA THR A 304 5.69 7.79 6.40
C THR A 304 7.08 7.23 6.68
N CYS A 305 7.99 8.02 7.28
CA CYS A 305 9.34 7.53 7.55
C CYS A 305 9.35 6.26 8.42
N SER A 306 8.47 6.19 9.43
CA SER A 306 8.34 5.02 10.31
C SER A 306 7.96 3.77 9.52
N ALA A 307 7.03 3.90 8.58
CA ALA A 307 6.61 2.81 7.73
C ALA A 307 7.67 2.45 6.67
N SER A 308 8.39 3.43 6.10
CA SER A 308 9.53 3.17 5.20
C SER A 308 10.58 2.29 5.87
N ARG A 309 10.92 2.55 7.14
CA ARG A 309 11.86 1.70 7.90
C ARG A 309 11.35 0.27 8.06
N LYS A 310 10.06 0.11 8.38
CA LYS A 310 9.43 -1.22 8.48
C LYS A 310 9.38 -1.95 7.13
N ALA A 311 9.14 -1.21 6.05
CA ALA A 311 9.16 -1.74 4.68
C ALA A 311 10.56 -2.24 4.32
N TYR A 312 11.61 -1.43 4.51
CA TYR A 312 13.00 -1.87 4.34
C TYR A 312 13.30 -3.13 5.16
N SER A 313 12.93 -3.15 6.43
CA SER A 313 13.16 -4.31 7.29
C SER A 313 12.48 -5.58 6.76
N SER A 314 11.25 -5.47 6.27
CA SER A 314 10.51 -6.58 5.68
C SER A 314 11.15 -7.04 4.35
N PHE A 315 11.57 -6.10 3.50
CA PHE A 315 12.23 -6.42 2.23
C PHE A 315 13.60 -7.08 2.43
N ILE A 316 14.41 -6.61 3.38
CA ILE A 316 15.70 -7.23 3.72
C ILE A 316 15.48 -8.62 4.32
N THR A 317 14.44 -8.80 5.15
CA THR A 317 14.07 -10.10 5.71
C THR A 317 13.66 -11.08 4.61
N SER A 318 12.82 -10.65 3.68
CA SER A 318 12.45 -11.43 2.49
C SER A 318 13.67 -11.79 1.64
N GLU A 319 14.59 -10.83 1.40
CA GLU A 319 15.83 -11.10 0.67
C GLU A 319 16.71 -12.13 1.39
N LYS A 320 16.87 -12.00 2.71
CA LYS A 320 17.59 -12.97 3.55
C LYS A 320 16.98 -14.37 3.45
N LEU A 321 15.65 -14.47 3.49
CA LEU A 321 14.93 -15.73 3.29
C LEU A 321 15.09 -16.26 1.87
N ALA A 322 15.21 -15.41 0.86
CA ALA A 322 15.42 -15.85 -0.52
C ALA A 322 16.83 -16.40 -0.77
N ARG A 323 17.84 -15.92 -0.03
CA ARG A 323 19.22 -16.41 -0.11
C ARG A 323 19.32 -17.85 0.42
N SER A 324 20.12 -18.68 -0.24
CA SER A 324 20.50 -19.99 0.28
C SER A 324 21.81 -19.85 1.05
N GLN A 325 21.81 -20.13 2.36
CA GLN A 325 23.02 -19.97 3.19
C GLN A 325 24.19 -20.85 2.71
N GLU A 326 23.92 -22.00 2.10
CA GLU A 326 24.96 -22.93 1.64
C GLU A 326 25.57 -22.56 0.28
N SER A 327 24.92 -21.68 -0.49
CA SER A 327 25.31 -21.39 -1.87
C SER A 327 25.36 -19.91 -2.22
N PHE A 328 25.16 -19.01 -1.26
CA PHE A 328 25.26 -17.58 -1.51
C PHE A 328 26.73 -17.20 -1.67
N ILE A 329 27.04 -16.56 -2.79
CA ILE A 329 28.37 -16.04 -3.09
C ILE A 329 28.24 -14.53 -3.16
N SER A 330 28.97 -13.85 -2.28
CA SER A 330 29.02 -12.40 -2.29
C SER A 330 29.57 -11.89 -3.62
N SER A 331 28.96 -10.83 -4.15
CA SER A 331 29.25 -10.37 -5.51
C SER A 331 29.07 -8.86 -5.67
N LEU A 332 29.78 -8.30 -6.65
CA LEU A 332 29.60 -6.93 -7.10
C LEU A 332 29.03 -6.92 -8.52
N VAL A 333 27.79 -6.47 -8.68
CA VAL A 333 27.04 -6.55 -9.94
C VAL A 333 26.63 -5.18 -10.43
N LYS A 334 26.69 -4.95 -11.74
CA LYS A 334 26.20 -3.73 -12.38
C LYS A 334 24.80 -3.96 -12.96
N SER A 335 23.79 -3.25 -12.46
CA SER A 335 22.38 -3.44 -12.83
C SER A 335 21.60 -2.12 -12.85
N ASP A 336 20.56 -2.00 -13.68
CA ASP A 336 19.59 -0.88 -13.60
C ASP A 336 18.59 -1.15 -12.48
N PHE A 337 19.06 -0.96 -11.24
CA PHE A 337 18.27 -1.21 -10.04
C PHE A 337 17.17 -0.17 -9.88
N LYS A 338 17.51 1.11 -10.09
CA LYS A 338 16.57 2.23 -9.91
C LYS A 338 15.56 2.39 -11.04
N LEU A 339 15.63 1.57 -12.10
CA LEU A 339 14.73 1.63 -13.26
C LEU A 339 14.76 2.98 -13.98
N LYS A 340 15.95 3.59 -14.08
CA LYS A 340 16.16 4.92 -14.67
C LYS A 340 16.90 4.88 -16.02
N GLY A 341 17.15 3.69 -16.56
CA GLY A 341 17.86 3.50 -17.83
C GLY A 341 19.39 3.58 -17.71
N TYR A 342 19.92 3.79 -16.51
CA TYR A 342 21.35 3.77 -16.24
C TYR A 342 21.67 2.83 -15.07
N LYS A 343 22.80 2.14 -15.16
CA LYS A 343 23.15 1.08 -14.20
C LYS A 343 23.81 1.63 -12.93
N GLN A 344 23.42 1.08 -11.79
CA GLN A 344 24.05 1.20 -10.47
C GLN A 344 24.99 0.00 -10.23
N TYR A 345 25.81 0.11 -9.18
CA TYR A 345 26.72 -0.95 -8.74
C TYR A 345 26.23 -1.49 -7.41
N LEU A 346 25.88 -2.77 -7.37
CA LEU A 346 25.28 -3.43 -6.23
C LEU A 346 26.28 -4.42 -5.65
N TYR A 347 26.80 -4.13 -4.47
CA TYR A 347 27.47 -5.14 -3.67
C TYR A 347 26.45 -5.91 -2.84
N GLN A 348 26.56 -7.24 -2.89
CA GLN A 348 25.74 -8.16 -2.13
C GLN A 348 26.66 -9.05 -1.31
N GLY A 349 26.66 -8.88 0.00
CA GLY A 349 27.48 -9.66 0.94
C GLY A 349 26.63 -10.42 1.95
N ASP A 350 27.28 -11.27 2.75
CA ASP A 350 26.60 -12.07 3.79
C ASP A 350 26.08 -11.20 4.94
N THR A 351 26.82 -10.15 5.28
CA THR A 351 26.52 -9.25 6.41
C THR A 351 25.85 -7.96 5.95
N CYS A 352 26.18 -7.46 4.76
CA CYS A 352 25.64 -6.20 4.25
C CYS A 352 25.44 -6.19 2.74
N ASN A 353 24.56 -5.30 2.30
CA ASN A 353 24.48 -4.86 0.90
C ASN A 353 24.87 -3.38 0.81
N ALA A 354 25.53 -2.99 -0.27
CA ALA A 354 25.85 -1.59 -0.55
C ALA A 354 25.54 -1.26 -2.01
N TYR A 355 24.63 -0.31 -2.25
CA TYR A 355 24.23 0.09 -3.58
C TYR A 355 24.76 1.48 -3.90
N ILE A 356 25.59 1.55 -4.94
CA ILE A 356 26.35 2.74 -5.31
C ILE A 356 25.83 3.30 -6.63
N GLN A 357 25.66 4.61 -6.67
CA GLN A 357 25.32 5.35 -7.89
C GLN A 357 26.48 6.26 -8.32
N ARG A 358 26.52 6.60 -9.60
CA ARG A 358 27.54 7.52 -10.15
C ARG A 358 27.32 8.96 -9.71
N ALA A 359 26.06 9.39 -9.54
CA ALA A 359 25.73 10.71 -9.01
C ALA A 359 26.25 10.83 -7.57
N GLY A 360 27.15 11.80 -7.34
CA GLY A 360 27.90 11.98 -6.09
C GLY A 360 28.82 10.82 -5.73
N GLY A 361 28.96 9.81 -6.59
CA GLY A 361 29.71 8.58 -6.31
C GLY A 361 29.34 7.99 -4.95
N MET A 362 28.05 8.02 -4.57
CA MET A 362 27.59 7.76 -3.20
C MET A 362 26.92 6.40 -3.04
N ILE A 363 26.89 5.90 -1.80
CA ILE A 363 26.05 4.75 -1.45
C ILE A 363 24.65 5.26 -1.15
N PHE A 364 23.69 4.97 -2.02
CA PHE A 364 22.30 5.43 -1.85
C PHE A 364 21.46 4.45 -1.02
N GLU A 365 21.92 3.20 -0.87
CA GLU A 365 21.28 2.19 -0.03
C GLU A 365 22.35 1.32 0.67
N PHE A 366 22.23 1.15 1.98
CA PHE A 366 23.14 0.30 2.76
C PHE A 366 22.37 -0.56 3.77
N ASP A 367 22.31 -1.86 3.52
CA ASP A 367 21.56 -2.82 4.33
C ASP A 367 22.48 -3.59 5.27
N ASN A 368 22.01 -3.80 6.50
CA ASN A 368 22.49 -4.85 7.41
C ASN A 368 21.56 -6.05 7.29
N ILE A 369 22.05 -7.15 6.73
CA ILE A 369 21.27 -8.37 6.50
C ILE A 369 20.93 -9.10 7.81
N PRO A 370 21.85 -9.26 8.78
CA PRO A 370 21.54 -9.91 10.05
C PRO A 370 20.38 -9.29 10.82
N THR A 371 20.37 -7.96 10.96
CA THR A 371 19.37 -7.21 11.74
C THR A 371 18.19 -6.68 10.92
N ALA A 372 18.20 -6.90 9.60
CA ALA A 372 17.21 -6.35 8.67
C ALA A 372 17.03 -4.83 8.83
N TRP A 373 18.15 -4.11 8.89
CA TRP A 373 18.19 -2.66 9.07
C TRP A 373 18.78 -1.98 7.83
N ASN A 374 18.20 -0.85 7.42
CA ASN A 374 18.74 -0.03 6.35
C ASN A 374 19.32 1.26 6.94
N TYR A 375 20.61 1.53 6.74
CA TYR A 375 21.27 2.72 7.29
C TYR A 375 20.90 4.02 6.56
N THR A 376 20.20 3.91 5.43
CA THR A 376 19.76 5.03 4.60
C THR A 376 18.27 5.35 4.73
N SER A 377 17.51 4.63 5.58
CA SER A 377 16.04 4.75 5.71
C SER A 377 15.59 5.93 6.60
N TYR A 378 16.09 7.12 6.31
CA TYR A 378 15.84 8.35 7.06
C TYR A 378 14.92 9.33 6.29
N CYS A 379 14.00 10.04 6.97
CA CYS A 379 13.16 11.07 6.35
C CYS A 379 12.81 12.23 7.31
N PRO A 380 12.60 13.50 6.85
CA PRO A 380 12.97 14.17 5.58
C PRO A 380 13.99 15.35 5.73
N ASP A 381 14.28 16.03 4.60
CA ASP A 381 15.06 17.29 4.35
C ASP A 381 16.44 17.19 3.69
N ASN A 382 16.92 16.00 3.34
CA ASN A 382 18.15 15.90 2.53
C ASN A 382 17.82 15.73 1.03
N PRO A 383 18.14 16.71 0.15
CA PRO A 383 17.90 16.61 -1.29
C PRO A 383 18.75 15.51 -1.96
N TYR A 384 19.76 14.98 -1.28
CA TYR A 384 20.61 13.89 -1.77
C TYR A 384 20.80 12.82 -0.69
N PRO A 385 19.82 11.92 -0.50
CA PRO A 385 19.91 10.86 0.49
C PRO A 385 21.01 9.85 0.10
N GLY A 386 21.96 9.61 1.01
CA GLY A 386 23.04 8.66 0.79
C GLY A 386 24.21 8.83 1.75
N LEU A 387 25.06 7.82 1.82
CA LEU A 387 26.29 7.79 2.60
C LEU A 387 27.50 8.16 1.73
N PHE A 388 28.55 8.64 2.38
CA PHE A 388 29.80 9.06 1.73
C PHE A 388 29.58 10.20 0.73
N ARG A 389 28.84 11.25 1.12
CA ARG A 389 28.68 12.45 0.30
C ARG A 389 29.94 13.30 0.34
N ASP A 390 30.31 13.86 -0.80
CA ASP A 390 31.44 14.79 -0.88
C ASP A 390 30.93 16.21 -1.01
N GLY A 391 31.68 17.11 -0.41
CA GLY A 391 31.57 18.52 -0.65
C GLY A 391 32.77 19.24 -0.08
N MET A 392 32.78 20.55 -0.26
CA MET A 392 33.82 21.43 0.27
C MET A 392 33.19 22.55 1.08
N PHE A 393 33.90 23.01 2.09
CA PHE A 393 33.49 24.13 2.92
C PHE A 393 34.69 25.00 3.28
N ASP A 394 34.43 26.26 3.55
CA ASP A 394 35.43 27.19 4.05
C ASP A 394 35.61 27.01 5.57
N THR A 395 36.81 26.62 5.99
CA THR A 395 37.15 26.42 7.39
C THR A 395 37.08 27.70 8.22
N SER A 396 37.22 28.88 7.61
CA SER A 396 37.15 30.16 8.31
C SER A 396 35.73 30.51 8.78
N GLN A 397 34.71 29.88 8.19
CA GLN A 397 33.30 30.15 8.45
C GLN A 397 32.61 29.07 9.32
N CYS A 398 33.27 27.95 9.58
CA CYS A 398 32.71 26.83 10.35
C CYS A 398 33.34 26.74 11.75
N ARG A 399 32.54 26.96 12.80
CA ARG A 399 32.99 26.85 14.22
C ARG A 399 32.99 25.42 14.77
N GLY A 400 33.05 24.42 13.90
CA GLY A 400 33.20 23.01 14.29
C GLY A 400 31.92 22.28 14.68
N ASP A 401 30.73 22.87 14.48
CA ASP A 401 29.47 22.13 14.61
C ASP A 401 28.91 21.71 13.21
N ILE A 402 28.25 20.55 13.17
CA ILE A 402 27.67 19.97 11.96
C ILE A 402 26.56 20.86 11.38
N GLU A 403 25.85 21.61 12.23
CA GLU A 403 24.79 22.51 11.79
C GLU A 403 25.33 23.69 10.95
N THR A 404 26.44 24.31 11.34
CA THR A 404 27.10 25.36 10.54
C THR A 404 27.73 24.82 9.26
N LEU A 405 28.20 23.56 9.24
CA LEU A 405 28.66 22.90 8.01
C LEU A 405 27.54 22.74 6.98
N THR A 406 26.31 22.47 7.41
CA THR A 406 25.15 22.32 6.51
C THR A 406 24.46 23.64 6.13
N LYS A 407 24.67 24.72 6.91
CA LYS A 407 24.06 26.05 6.72
C LYS A 407 25.01 27.10 6.11
N GLY A 408 26.33 26.85 6.11
CA GLY A 408 27.35 27.70 5.49
C GLY A 408 27.47 27.49 3.97
N ASN A 409 28.47 28.11 3.33
CA ASN A 409 28.83 27.89 1.92
C ASN A 409 29.43 26.48 1.70
N PHE A 410 28.63 25.44 1.89
CA PHE A 410 28.97 24.07 1.54
C PHE A 410 28.74 23.86 0.05
N GLU A 411 29.83 23.67 -0.70
CA GLU A 411 29.78 23.27 -2.09
C GLU A 411 29.50 21.77 -2.16
N ASP A 412 28.24 21.40 -2.40
CA ASP A 412 27.79 20.01 -2.46
C ASP A 412 28.09 19.38 -3.83
N PHE A 413 28.79 18.25 -3.86
CA PHE A 413 29.12 17.51 -5.08
C PHE A 413 28.17 16.35 -5.37
N SER A 414 27.08 16.22 -4.60
CA SER A 414 26.10 15.12 -4.71
C SER A 414 25.45 15.00 -6.10
N SER A 415 25.33 16.11 -6.85
CA SER A 415 24.78 16.12 -8.21
C SER A 415 25.79 15.78 -9.30
N ILE A 416 27.10 15.78 -8.99
CA ILE A 416 28.16 15.55 -9.97
C ILE A 416 28.21 14.06 -10.30
N VAL A 417 28.22 13.73 -11.60
CA VAL A 417 28.32 12.35 -12.05
C VAL A 417 29.79 11.95 -12.12
N TYR A 418 30.16 10.96 -11.30
CA TYR A 418 31.49 10.39 -11.31
C TYR A 418 31.71 9.47 -12.51
N ASP A 419 32.92 9.50 -13.07
CA ASP A 419 33.43 8.51 -13.99
C ASP A 419 33.87 7.25 -13.25
N VAL A 420 33.84 6.12 -13.97
CA VAL A 420 34.22 4.81 -13.42
C VAL A 420 35.62 4.51 -13.91
N ASP A 421 36.59 4.69 -13.02
CA ASP A 421 38.01 4.48 -13.31
C ASP A 421 38.36 2.99 -13.28
N ASP A 422 37.70 2.20 -12.42
CA ASP A 422 37.94 0.76 -12.26
C ASP A 422 36.67 0.05 -11.73
N TYR A 423 36.38 -1.15 -12.25
CA TYR A 423 35.26 -2.00 -11.84
C TYR A 423 35.70 -3.46 -11.84
N ASP A 424 36.18 -3.92 -10.69
CA ASP A 424 36.71 -5.26 -10.49
C ASP A 424 35.70 -6.11 -9.71
N ARG A 425 35.11 -7.08 -10.42
CA ARG A 425 34.09 -7.97 -9.87
C ARG A 425 34.68 -9.06 -8.98
N GLU A 426 35.89 -9.51 -9.28
CA GLU A 426 36.54 -10.61 -8.57
C GLU A 426 37.00 -10.15 -7.19
N ASN A 427 37.61 -8.96 -7.13
CA ASN A 427 38.06 -8.35 -5.88
C ASN A 427 37.01 -7.41 -5.25
N LYS A 428 35.79 -7.37 -5.78
CA LYS A 428 34.66 -6.55 -5.30
C LYS A 428 35.08 -5.10 -5.05
N LYS A 429 35.72 -4.49 -6.05
CA LYS A 429 36.28 -3.14 -5.98
C LYS A 429 35.67 -2.25 -7.06
N LEU A 430 35.31 -1.02 -6.67
CA LEU A 430 34.83 0.02 -7.56
C LEU A 430 35.62 1.30 -7.30
N VAL A 431 36.21 1.87 -8.34
CA VAL A 431 36.89 3.17 -8.28
C VAL A 431 36.13 4.17 -9.12
N LEU A 432 35.76 5.28 -8.50
CA LEU A 432 35.04 6.38 -9.12
C LEU A 432 35.88 7.65 -9.01
N SER A 433 35.88 8.50 -10.04
CA SER A 433 36.52 9.82 -9.93
C SER A 433 35.75 10.91 -10.66
N PHE A 434 35.97 12.16 -10.27
CA PHE A 434 35.59 13.32 -11.06
C PHE A 434 36.62 14.44 -10.90
N ARG A 435 36.61 15.36 -11.85
CA ARG A 435 37.38 16.61 -11.79
C ARG A 435 36.40 17.78 -11.73
N HIS A 436 36.71 18.77 -10.92
CA HIS A 436 35.87 19.96 -10.77
C HIS A 436 36.69 21.20 -10.50
N LYS A 437 36.20 22.36 -10.91
CA LYS A 437 36.88 23.63 -10.74
C LYS A 437 36.22 24.41 -9.62
N THR A 438 36.93 24.59 -8.51
CA THR A 438 36.47 25.35 -7.35
C THR A 438 37.08 26.76 -7.36
N ALA A 439 36.63 27.63 -6.44
CA ALA A 439 37.23 28.94 -6.22
C ALA A 439 38.72 28.85 -5.81
N ALA A 440 39.14 27.75 -5.17
CA ALA A 440 40.52 27.50 -4.75
C ALA A 440 41.41 26.85 -5.83
N GLY A 441 40.81 26.45 -6.96
CA GLY A 441 41.51 25.79 -8.07
C GLY A 441 40.87 24.46 -8.51
N PRO A 442 41.45 23.78 -9.50
CA PRO A 442 40.97 22.48 -9.96
C PRO A 442 41.25 21.40 -8.93
N ILE A 443 40.25 20.58 -8.65
CA ILE A 443 40.34 19.41 -7.79
C ILE A 443 40.06 18.13 -8.58
N ARG A 444 40.57 17.00 -8.07
CA ARG A 444 40.15 15.66 -8.48
C ARG A 444 39.84 14.86 -7.22
N ILE A 445 38.63 14.32 -7.14
CA ILE A 445 38.25 13.40 -6.06
C ILE A 445 38.22 11.99 -6.62
N ILE A 446 38.81 11.04 -5.89
CA ILE A 446 38.82 9.62 -6.22
C ILE A 446 38.25 8.86 -5.03
N LYS A 447 37.21 8.08 -5.28
CA LYS A 447 36.59 7.17 -4.32
C LYS A 447 36.90 5.74 -4.67
N THR A 448 37.30 4.97 -3.67
CA THR A 448 37.53 3.52 -3.83
C THR A 448 36.66 2.78 -2.83
N TYR A 449 35.66 2.05 -3.34
CA TYR A 449 34.87 1.10 -2.56
C TYR A 449 35.52 -0.28 -2.67
N ARG A 450 35.86 -0.89 -1.53
CA ARG A 450 36.35 -2.28 -1.43
C ARG A 450 35.47 -3.02 -0.47
N PHE A 451 34.93 -4.14 -0.91
CA PHE A 451 34.08 -4.98 -0.08
C PHE A 451 34.80 -6.26 0.30
N PHE A 452 34.86 -6.52 1.59
CA PHE A 452 35.48 -7.71 2.17
C PHE A 452 34.37 -8.67 2.61
N ASN A 453 34.68 -9.97 2.59
CA ASN A 453 33.79 -11.00 3.12
C ASN A 453 33.80 -11.01 4.64
#